data_AF-A0A9P9YE90-F1
#
_entry.id   AF-A0A9P9YE90-F1
#
_cell.length_a   1.000
_cell.length_b   1.000
_cell.length_c   1.000
_cell.angle_alpha   90.00
_cell.angle_beta   90.00
_cell.angle_gamma   90.00
#
_symmetry.space_group_name_H-M   'P 1'
#
loop_
_entity.id
_entity.type
_entity.pdbx_description
1 polymer ?
#
loop_
_entity_poly.entity_id
_entity_poly.type
_entity_poly.pdbx_seq_one_letter_code
_entity_poly.pdbx_strand_id
1 'polypeptide(L)'
;MSSPDGKLRYDGRVAVVTGAGAGLGREYALLLAERGAKVVVNDLGGTHSGEGASQRAADIVVEEIRKMGGEAVADYNSVIEGAKVIETAVKAFGRVDILVNNAGILRDRSLVKTSEQDWNLVNDVHLKGSFKCTQAAFPYMKKQNFGRIIMTSSNSGIYGNFGQANYSAAKMGLVGLANTVAIEGARNNILCNVIVPTAASRMTEGILPDILFNELKPKLIAPVVAYLCHESCEDNGSYIESAAGWATKVHTVRGQGAVLRPTLDDPVTIEYVKDVWSKVTDMSKAKHLGAIAEASGTLLEVLEKLKAGGGDAVEDTFEFNSKSLITYALGIGASIKNAKDMRFLYENDADFAAIPSFFVLPGLLLAMSTDKLISKALPHTQVDFSNILHGEQYLEIVDDLPSSGTLLTSGKVFDVMDKGSGAVVVTDCESYDESGRLLVRNQSSTFVVGAGKFGGKKEPIAGVVPLQPAPQRQPDASIQYATSHDQAALYRLSGDSNPLHIDPQMALLAGFKTPILHGLCTLGFSVRAVLAQYADNNAALFKAVKVRFSGPVIPGQSLRVDMWKQGTRINFRTVVVETGKEVISGAYVDLKSTVAKL
;
A
#
# COMPACT_ATOMS: atom_id res chain seq x y z
N MET A 1 32.56 -16.18 -2.46
CA MET A 1 32.98 -16.75 -1.18
C MET A 1 33.68 -15.63 -0.46
N SER A 2 33.29 -15.29 0.77
CA SER A 2 34.02 -14.29 1.55
C SER A 2 35.45 -14.80 1.76
N SER A 3 36.46 -13.98 1.43
CA SER A 3 37.84 -14.31 1.78
C SER A 3 38.01 -14.45 3.30
N PRO A 4 39.10 -15.05 3.79
CA PRO A 4 39.39 -15.19 5.22
C PRO A 4 39.35 -13.86 6.00
N ASP A 5 39.44 -12.71 5.32
CA ASP A 5 39.34 -11.36 5.88
C ASP A 5 37.93 -10.72 5.75
N GLY A 6 36.91 -11.49 5.36
CA GLY A 6 35.52 -11.05 5.25
C GLY A 6 35.18 -10.19 4.01
N LYS A 7 36.13 -9.99 3.08
CA LYS A 7 35.89 -9.18 1.87
C LYS A 7 35.16 -9.97 0.78
N LEU A 8 34.28 -9.30 0.04
CA LEU A 8 33.68 -9.84 -1.18
C LEU A 8 34.70 -9.81 -2.33
N ARG A 9 34.81 -10.93 -3.06
CA ARG A 9 35.81 -11.16 -4.12
C ARG A 9 35.17 -11.79 -5.35
N TYR A 10 35.85 -11.69 -6.49
CA TYR A 10 35.42 -12.16 -7.81
C TYR A 10 36.44 -13.14 -8.42
N ASP A 11 37.19 -13.84 -7.57
CA ASP A 11 38.19 -14.81 -8.02
C ASP A 11 37.54 -15.86 -8.92
N GLY A 12 38.15 -16.13 -10.08
CA GLY A 12 37.64 -17.06 -11.08
C GLY A 12 36.48 -16.55 -11.94
N ARG A 13 36.04 -15.29 -11.76
CA ARG A 13 35.02 -14.63 -12.59
C ARG A 13 35.66 -13.83 -13.71
N VAL A 14 35.04 -13.84 -14.88
CA VAL A 14 35.41 -12.99 -16.02
C VAL A 14 34.39 -11.88 -16.21
N ALA A 15 34.86 -10.64 -16.15
CA ALA A 15 34.03 -9.45 -16.31
C ALA A 15 34.34 -8.72 -17.62
N VAL A 16 33.30 -8.37 -18.38
CA VAL A 16 33.37 -7.49 -19.54
C VAL A 16 32.75 -6.15 -19.17
N VAL A 17 33.50 -5.06 -19.33
CA VAL A 17 33.00 -3.70 -19.08
C VAL A 17 33.14 -2.90 -20.37
N THR A 18 32.00 -2.43 -20.91
CA THR A 18 32.00 -1.61 -22.14
C THR A 18 32.17 -0.12 -21.82
N GLY A 19 32.91 0.60 -22.66
CA GLY A 19 33.27 2.00 -22.40
C GLY A 19 34.15 2.15 -21.15
N ALA A 20 35.11 1.24 -20.97
CA ALA A 20 35.94 1.13 -19.77
C ALA A 20 37.24 1.96 -19.83
N GLY A 21 37.48 2.72 -20.90
CA GLY A 21 38.68 3.55 -21.05
C GLY A 21 38.68 4.80 -20.17
N ALA A 22 37.52 5.23 -19.65
CA ALA A 22 37.39 6.41 -18.80
C ALA A 22 36.17 6.34 -17.85
N GLY A 23 36.08 7.32 -16.95
CA GLY A 23 34.89 7.59 -16.13
C GLY A 23 34.41 6.38 -15.31
N LEU A 24 33.09 6.12 -15.36
CA LEU A 24 32.43 5.03 -14.63
C LEU A 24 32.98 3.66 -15.02
N GLY A 25 33.07 3.37 -16.32
CA GLY A 25 33.56 2.08 -16.81
C GLY A 25 34.98 1.77 -16.34
N ARG A 26 35.87 2.78 -16.31
CA ARG A 26 37.24 2.62 -15.78
C ARG A 26 37.23 2.21 -14.31
N GLU A 27 36.46 2.89 -13.46
CA GLU A 27 36.40 2.57 -12.03
C GLU A 27 35.74 1.20 -11.76
N TYR A 28 34.76 0.78 -12.59
CA TYR A 28 34.20 -0.58 -12.52
C TYR A 28 35.26 -1.63 -12.84
N ALA A 29 36.02 -1.43 -13.93
CA ALA A 29 37.07 -2.35 -14.35
C ALA A 29 38.18 -2.47 -13.30
N LEU A 30 38.66 -1.35 -12.76
CA LEU A 30 39.67 -1.32 -11.71
C LEU A 30 39.20 -2.04 -10.44
N LEU A 31 37.99 -1.73 -9.95
CA LEU A 31 37.49 -2.33 -8.73
C LEU A 31 37.26 -3.85 -8.87
N LEU A 32 36.70 -4.31 -9.99
CA LEU A 32 36.50 -5.74 -10.23
C LEU A 32 37.86 -6.48 -10.30
N ALA A 33 38.86 -5.89 -10.97
CA ALA A 33 40.20 -6.47 -11.05
C ALA A 33 40.93 -6.48 -9.69
N GLU A 34 40.87 -5.38 -8.91
CA GLU A 34 41.41 -5.29 -7.55
C GLU A 34 40.84 -6.42 -6.65
N ARG A 35 39.60 -6.84 -6.93
CA ARG A 35 38.88 -7.88 -6.20
C ARG A 35 38.95 -9.26 -6.85
N GLY A 36 39.85 -9.46 -7.82
CA GLY A 36 40.24 -10.77 -8.36
C GLY A 36 39.54 -11.22 -9.65
N ALA A 37 38.68 -10.38 -10.25
CA ALA A 37 38.11 -10.69 -11.55
C ALA A 37 39.17 -10.58 -12.66
N LYS A 38 39.06 -11.43 -13.69
CA LYS A 38 39.76 -11.22 -14.96
C LYS A 38 38.92 -10.29 -15.84
N VAL A 39 39.47 -9.17 -16.28
CA VAL A 39 38.67 -8.09 -16.89
C VAL A 39 38.97 -7.90 -18.37
N VAL A 40 37.92 -7.84 -19.19
CA VAL A 40 37.98 -7.31 -20.56
C VAL A 40 37.60 -5.83 -20.51
N VAL A 41 38.57 -4.98 -20.84
CA VAL A 41 38.40 -3.52 -20.92
C VAL A 41 38.03 -3.18 -22.35
N ASN A 42 36.73 -3.04 -22.64
CA ASN A 42 36.27 -2.62 -23.97
C ASN A 42 36.19 -1.09 -24.05
N ASP A 43 36.85 -0.49 -25.04
CA ASP A 43 36.67 0.90 -25.40
C ASP A 43 37.02 1.16 -26.87
N LEU A 44 36.13 1.84 -27.60
CA LEU A 44 36.38 2.24 -28.98
C LEU A 44 37.42 3.38 -29.08
N GLY A 45 37.58 4.17 -28.01
CA GLY A 45 38.46 5.32 -27.93
C GLY A 45 37.99 6.55 -28.72
N GLY A 46 36.68 6.65 -28.96
CA GLY A 46 36.04 7.82 -29.56
C GLY A 46 35.79 8.94 -28.54
N THR A 47 35.40 10.11 -29.04
CA THR A 47 34.99 11.24 -28.20
C THR A 47 33.63 10.99 -27.54
N HIS A 48 33.26 11.81 -26.56
CA HIS A 48 31.91 11.79 -25.95
C HIS A 48 30.79 12.09 -26.95
N SER A 49 31.09 12.67 -28.11
CA SER A 49 30.15 12.89 -29.22
C SER A 49 30.11 11.72 -30.22
N GLY A 50 30.85 10.64 -29.99
CA GLY A 50 30.87 9.45 -30.85
C GLY A 50 31.73 9.58 -32.10
N GLU A 51 32.76 10.44 -32.09
CA GLU A 51 33.67 10.64 -33.23
C GLU A 51 35.05 10.02 -32.95
N GLY A 52 35.67 9.45 -33.99
CA GLY A 52 37.00 8.86 -33.92
C GLY A 52 37.06 7.47 -33.25
N ALA A 53 38.26 6.88 -33.28
CA ALA A 53 38.58 5.63 -32.59
C ALA A 53 40.06 5.66 -32.16
N SER A 54 40.38 5.12 -31.00
CA SER A 54 41.75 5.10 -30.46
C SER A 54 41.96 3.90 -29.53
N GLN A 55 42.85 3.00 -29.92
CA GLN A 55 43.19 1.82 -29.11
C GLN A 55 43.76 2.20 -27.72
N ARG A 56 44.39 3.36 -27.64
CA ARG A 56 45.11 3.84 -26.44
C ARG A 56 44.22 3.96 -25.19
N ALA A 57 42.92 4.20 -25.34
CA ALA A 57 42.01 4.37 -24.20
C ALA A 57 41.88 3.09 -23.37
N ALA A 58 41.63 1.94 -24.02
CA ALA A 58 41.54 0.65 -23.36
C ALA A 58 42.92 0.19 -22.83
N ASP A 59 43.99 0.40 -23.60
CA ASP A 59 45.34 -0.04 -23.24
C ASP A 59 45.83 0.59 -21.94
N ILE A 60 45.58 1.89 -21.73
CA ILE A 60 45.97 2.59 -20.49
C ILE A 60 45.36 1.91 -19.26
N VAL A 61 44.07 1.59 -19.31
CA VAL A 61 43.38 0.98 -18.15
C VAL A 61 43.83 -0.48 -17.94
N VAL A 62 44.11 -1.21 -19.02
CA VAL A 62 44.71 -2.56 -18.91
C VAL A 62 46.09 -2.50 -18.25
N GLU A 63 46.94 -1.54 -18.62
CA GLU A 63 48.24 -1.33 -17.97
C GLU A 63 48.10 -0.96 -16.49
N GLU A 64 47.13 -0.12 -16.13
CA GLU A 64 46.83 0.22 -14.74
C GLU A 64 46.41 -1.01 -13.94
N ILE A 65 45.50 -1.84 -14.48
CA ILE A 65 45.06 -3.09 -13.86
C ILE A 65 46.26 -4.04 -13.65
N ARG A 66 47.12 -4.20 -14.66
CA ARG A 66 48.33 -5.04 -14.55
C ARG A 66 49.31 -4.51 -13.51
N LYS A 67 49.49 -3.19 -13.43
CA LYS A 67 50.36 -2.55 -12.42
C LYS A 67 49.86 -2.76 -10.99
N MET A 68 48.54 -2.88 -10.78
CA MET A 68 47.98 -3.26 -9.47
C MET A 68 47.91 -4.78 -9.23
N GLY A 69 48.48 -5.60 -10.13
CA GLY A 69 48.55 -7.05 -9.98
C GLY A 69 47.30 -7.81 -10.44
N GLY A 70 46.39 -7.16 -11.18
CA GLY A 70 45.22 -7.80 -11.77
C GLY A 70 45.47 -8.35 -13.18
N GLU A 71 44.54 -9.18 -13.67
CA GLU A 71 44.56 -9.72 -15.03
C GLU A 71 43.55 -8.99 -15.92
N ALA A 72 44.01 -8.40 -17.02
CA ALA A 72 43.13 -7.77 -18.00
C ALA A 72 43.64 -7.85 -19.45
N VAL A 73 42.69 -7.80 -20.39
CA VAL A 73 42.91 -7.66 -21.84
C VAL A 73 42.06 -6.52 -22.40
N ALA A 74 42.58 -5.84 -23.42
CA ALA A 74 41.87 -4.77 -24.10
C ALA A 74 40.96 -5.35 -25.20
N ASP A 75 39.84 -4.68 -25.44
CA ASP A 75 38.98 -4.89 -26.60
C ASP A 75 38.66 -3.54 -27.25
N TYR A 76 38.79 -3.47 -28.58
CA TYR A 76 38.65 -2.21 -29.33
C TYR A 76 37.40 -2.19 -30.22
N ASN A 77 36.53 -3.19 -30.09
CA ASN A 77 35.36 -3.32 -30.96
C ASN A 77 34.26 -2.34 -30.53
N SER A 78 33.46 -1.90 -31.50
CA SER A 78 32.22 -1.19 -31.19
C SER A 78 31.22 -2.13 -30.51
N VAL A 79 30.43 -1.62 -29.56
CA VAL A 79 29.35 -2.39 -28.91
C VAL A 79 28.26 -2.87 -29.88
N ILE A 80 28.16 -2.27 -31.07
CA ILE A 80 27.28 -2.76 -32.15
C ILE A 80 27.74 -4.13 -32.64
N GLU A 81 29.04 -4.39 -32.57
CA GLU A 81 29.67 -5.67 -32.89
C GLU A 81 29.82 -6.54 -31.62
N GLY A 82 28.82 -6.52 -30.74
CA GLY A 82 28.89 -7.15 -29.41
C GLY A 82 29.33 -8.62 -29.40
N ALA A 83 29.15 -9.38 -30.48
CA ALA A 83 29.72 -10.72 -30.62
C ALA A 83 31.26 -10.71 -30.51
N LYS A 84 31.95 -9.77 -31.19
CA LYS A 84 33.41 -9.63 -31.14
C LYS A 84 33.89 -9.23 -29.75
N VAL A 85 33.15 -8.34 -29.07
CA VAL A 85 33.45 -7.92 -27.69
C VAL A 85 33.45 -9.14 -26.74
N ILE A 86 32.41 -9.98 -26.82
CA ILE A 86 32.30 -11.18 -25.99
C ILE A 86 33.30 -12.27 -26.41
N GLU A 87 33.59 -12.41 -27.71
CA GLU A 87 34.63 -13.31 -28.19
C GLU A 87 36.00 -13.01 -27.58
N THR A 88 36.35 -11.74 -27.34
CA THR A 88 37.61 -11.38 -26.67
C THR A 88 37.69 -11.99 -25.27
N ALA A 89 36.59 -11.96 -24.49
CA ALA A 89 36.53 -12.59 -23.17
C ALA A 89 36.70 -14.11 -23.26
N VAL A 90 36.00 -14.75 -24.19
CA VAL A 90 36.03 -16.21 -24.37
C VAL A 90 37.40 -16.67 -24.87
N LYS A 91 38.03 -15.95 -25.79
CA LYS A 91 39.38 -16.29 -26.30
C LYS A 91 40.46 -16.10 -25.24
N ALA A 92 40.39 -15.03 -24.45
CA ALA A 92 41.40 -14.73 -23.43
C ALA A 92 41.25 -15.58 -22.16
N PHE A 93 40.01 -15.82 -21.73
CA PHE A 93 39.73 -16.39 -20.40
C PHE A 93 38.77 -17.58 -20.40
N GLY A 94 38.22 -17.98 -21.54
CA GLY A 94 37.38 -19.18 -21.70
C GLY A 94 35.93 -19.05 -21.25
N ARG A 95 35.52 -17.91 -20.67
CA ARG A 95 34.18 -17.69 -20.11
C ARG A 95 33.80 -16.20 -20.05
N VAL A 96 32.53 -15.92 -19.73
CA VAL A 96 32.03 -14.60 -19.36
C VAL A 96 30.98 -14.77 -18.25
N ASP A 97 31.19 -14.12 -17.11
CA ASP A 97 30.34 -14.21 -15.92
C ASP A 97 29.59 -12.91 -15.64
N ILE A 98 30.25 -11.79 -15.91
CA ILE A 98 29.76 -10.44 -15.61
C ILE A 98 29.83 -9.60 -16.89
N LEU A 99 28.73 -8.92 -17.23
CA LEU A 99 28.68 -7.95 -18.32
C LEU A 99 28.13 -6.61 -17.80
N VAL A 100 28.95 -5.57 -17.82
CA VAL A 100 28.53 -4.21 -17.48
C VAL A 100 28.42 -3.39 -18.76
N ASN A 101 27.18 -3.18 -19.23
CA ASN A 101 26.88 -2.34 -20.38
C ASN A 101 26.91 -0.86 -19.95
N ASN A 102 28.05 -0.19 -20.18
CA ASN A 102 28.30 1.18 -19.75
C ASN A 102 28.64 2.14 -20.92
N ALA A 103 29.08 1.62 -22.07
CA ALA A 103 29.42 2.45 -23.24
C ALA A 103 28.29 3.43 -23.61
N GLY A 104 28.66 4.65 -23.98
CA GLY A 104 27.70 5.72 -24.22
C GLY A 104 28.30 6.98 -24.83
N ILE A 105 27.44 7.77 -25.47
CA ILE A 105 27.76 9.05 -26.12
C ILE A 105 26.64 10.06 -25.89
N LEU A 106 26.90 11.33 -26.14
CA LEU A 106 25.90 12.40 -26.08
C LEU A 106 25.78 13.13 -27.42
N ARG A 107 24.55 13.41 -27.84
CA ARG A 107 24.17 14.22 -29.01
C ARG A 107 22.97 15.09 -28.67
N ASP A 108 23.17 15.96 -27.69
CA ASP A 108 22.09 16.78 -27.12
C ASP A 108 21.61 17.84 -28.13
N ARG A 109 20.32 17.79 -28.47
CA ARG A 109 19.64 18.68 -29.39
C ARG A 109 18.20 18.88 -28.93
N SER A 110 17.66 20.08 -29.07
CA SER A 110 16.20 20.24 -28.92
C SER A 110 15.46 19.33 -29.91
N LEU A 111 14.23 18.94 -29.59
CA LEU A 111 13.49 17.91 -30.34
C LEU A 111 13.52 18.15 -31.86
N VAL A 112 13.17 19.37 -32.30
CA VAL A 112 13.13 19.75 -33.73
C VAL A 112 14.52 19.79 -34.40
N LYS A 113 15.59 19.98 -33.62
CA LYS A 113 16.99 20.05 -34.12
C LYS A 113 17.72 18.71 -34.05
N THR A 114 17.08 17.65 -33.57
CA THR A 114 17.67 16.32 -33.52
C THR A 114 17.68 15.75 -34.93
N SER A 115 18.86 15.55 -35.51
CA SER A 115 18.98 14.92 -36.82
C SER A 115 18.78 13.39 -36.72
N GLU A 116 18.49 12.73 -37.84
CA GLU A 116 18.47 11.27 -37.93
C GLU A 116 19.78 10.64 -37.43
N GLN A 117 20.92 11.25 -37.74
CA GLN A 117 22.21 10.74 -37.27
C GLN A 117 22.36 10.88 -35.75
N ASP A 118 21.94 12.01 -35.17
CA ASP A 118 21.97 12.22 -33.71
C ASP A 118 21.05 11.23 -32.99
N TRP A 119 19.89 10.89 -33.58
CA TRP A 119 18.98 9.88 -33.05
C TRP A 119 19.57 8.48 -33.15
N ASN A 120 19.97 8.08 -34.36
CA ASN A 120 20.42 6.72 -34.66
C ASN A 120 21.69 6.38 -33.90
N LEU A 121 22.68 7.29 -33.84
CA LEU A 121 23.94 6.99 -33.19
C LEU A 121 23.78 6.78 -31.67
N VAL A 122 22.94 7.60 -31.01
CA VAL A 122 22.64 7.45 -29.58
C VAL A 122 21.90 6.13 -29.33
N ASN A 123 20.85 5.82 -30.10
CA ASN A 123 20.11 4.57 -29.92
C ASN A 123 20.96 3.33 -30.25
N ASP A 124 21.79 3.41 -31.29
CA ASP A 124 22.70 2.35 -31.68
C ASP A 124 23.69 2.06 -30.55
N VAL A 125 24.45 3.05 -30.07
CA VAL A 125 25.49 2.82 -29.05
C VAL A 125 24.87 2.36 -27.73
N HIS A 126 23.82 3.04 -27.25
CA HIS A 126 23.26 2.76 -25.93
C HIS A 126 22.39 1.51 -25.93
N LEU A 127 21.28 1.52 -26.68
CA LEU A 127 20.26 0.49 -26.57
C LEU A 127 20.65 -0.75 -27.38
N LYS A 128 20.92 -0.59 -28.68
CA LYS A 128 21.26 -1.71 -29.56
C LYS A 128 22.60 -2.34 -29.22
N GLY A 129 23.59 -1.53 -28.83
CA GLY A 129 24.90 -2.01 -28.37
C GLY A 129 24.80 -2.88 -27.13
N SER A 130 24.06 -2.43 -26.11
CA SER A 130 23.80 -3.23 -24.90
C SER A 130 23.03 -4.51 -25.21
N PHE A 131 22.03 -4.44 -26.09
CA PHE A 131 21.33 -5.62 -26.59
C PHE A 131 22.28 -6.60 -27.27
N LYS A 132 23.16 -6.14 -28.18
CA LYS A 132 24.11 -6.99 -28.92
C LYS A 132 25.13 -7.66 -28.02
N CYS A 133 25.70 -6.92 -27.06
CA CYS A 133 26.65 -7.48 -26.10
C CYS A 133 25.97 -8.50 -25.19
N THR A 134 24.79 -8.18 -24.67
CA THR A 134 24.01 -9.09 -23.81
C THR A 134 23.57 -10.34 -24.56
N GLN A 135 23.07 -10.19 -25.79
CA GLN A 135 22.70 -11.30 -26.67
C GLN A 135 23.88 -12.27 -26.90
N ALA A 136 25.09 -11.73 -27.08
CA ALA A 136 26.29 -12.55 -27.29
C ALA A 136 26.76 -13.25 -26.00
N ALA A 137 26.64 -12.62 -24.84
CA ALA A 137 27.06 -13.18 -23.55
C ALA A 137 26.10 -14.23 -22.99
N PHE A 138 24.79 -14.04 -23.18
CA PHE A 138 23.73 -14.82 -22.54
C PHE A 138 23.83 -16.34 -22.74
N PRO A 139 24.16 -16.88 -23.94
CA PRO A 139 24.31 -18.33 -24.13
C PRO A 139 25.42 -18.95 -23.27
N TYR A 140 26.51 -18.21 -23.00
CA TYR A 140 27.60 -18.67 -22.15
C TYR A 140 27.17 -18.69 -20.69
N MET A 141 26.56 -17.61 -20.21
CA MET A 141 26.03 -17.50 -18.84
C MET A 141 24.99 -18.59 -18.55
N LYS A 142 24.10 -18.87 -19.52
CA LYS A 142 23.09 -19.93 -19.42
C LYS A 142 23.69 -21.32 -19.29
N LYS A 143 24.72 -21.64 -20.09
CA LYS A 143 25.45 -22.93 -19.98
C LYS A 143 26.16 -23.07 -18.63
N GLN A 144 26.57 -21.96 -18.03
CA GLN A 144 27.29 -21.92 -16.76
C GLN A 144 26.38 -21.88 -15.53
N ASN A 145 25.06 -21.68 -15.71
CA ASN A 145 24.12 -21.36 -14.64
C ASN A 145 24.62 -20.22 -13.71
N PHE A 146 25.26 -19.22 -14.32
CA PHE A 146 25.71 -18.03 -13.64
C PHE A 146 25.84 -16.88 -14.64
N GLY A 147 25.23 -15.74 -14.32
CA GLY A 147 25.44 -14.50 -15.05
C GLY A 147 25.02 -13.29 -14.23
N ARG A 148 25.74 -12.18 -14.39
CA ARG A 148 25.38 -10.88 -13.83
C ARG A 148 25.49 -9.82 -14.92
N ILE A 149 24.40 -9.12 -15.18
CA ILE A 149 24.29 -8.15 -16.26
C ILE A 149 23.86 -6.82 -15.67
N ILE A 150 24.54 -5.75 -16.06
CA ILE A 150 24.19 -4.38 -15.69
C ILE A 150 23.86 -3.59 -16.95
N MET A 151 22.72 -2.89 -16.91
CA MET A 151 22.35 -1.87 -17.88
C MET A 151 22.52 -0.49 -17.25
N THR A 152 23.12 0.45 -17.97
CA THR A 152 23.31 1.82 -17.47
C THR A 152 22.22 2.75 -18.00
N SER A 153 21.22 3.05 -17.18
CA SER A 153 20.17 4.05 -17.46
C SER A 153 20.60 5.45 -16.98
N SER A 154 19.66 6.37 -16.75
CA SER A 154 19.89 7.71 -16.19
C SER A 154 18.59 8.35 -15.70
N ASN A 155 18.70 9.33 -14.81
CA ASN A 155 17.56 10.18 -14.41
C ASN A 155 16.95 10.95 -15.58
N SER A 156 17.73 11.32 -16.62
CA SER A 156 17.18 11.87 -17.86
C SER A 156 16.24 10.90 -18.57
N GLY A 157 16.47 9.60 -18.45
CA GLY A 157 15.53 8.58 -18.93
C GLY A 157 14.26 8.56 -18.09
N ILE A 158 14.40 8.44 -16.78
CA ILE A 158 13.28 8.24 -15.84
C ILE A 158 12.34 9.46 -15.81
N TYR A 159 12.91 10.67 -15.75
CA TYR A 159 12.15 11.91 -15.53
C TYR A 159 12.03 12.79 -16.79
N GLY A 160 12.80 12.47 -17.84
CA GLY A 160 13.00 13.37 -18.98
C GLY A 160 14.03 14.47 -18.69
N ASN A 161 14.64 15.01 -19.74
CA ASN A 161 15.48 16.20 -19.65
C ASN A 161 15.42 17.01 -20.95
N PHE A 162 15.47 18.34 -20.85
CA PHE A 162 15.37 19.21 -22.02
C PHE A 162 16.55 18.97 -22.98
N GLY A 163 16.26 18.85 -24.28
CA GLY A 163 17.29 18.67 -25.30
C GLY A 163 17.90 17.26 -25.39
N GLN A 164 17.30 16.27 -24.74
CA GLN A 164 17.84 14.91 -24.66
C GLN A 164 16.84 13.82 -25.11
N ALA A 165 15.91 14.11 -26.02
CA ALA A 165 14.87 13.15 -26.41
C ALA A 165 15.42 11.80 -26.91
N ASN A 166 16.49 11.83 -27.73
CA ASN A 166 17.22 10.63 -28.19
C ASN A 166 17.84 9.84 -27.02
N TYR A 167 18.52 10.53 -26.12
CA TYR A 167 19.21 9.92 -24.97
C TYR A 167 18.22 9.37 -23.93
N SER A 168 17.21 10.14 -23.55
CA SER A 168 16.13 9.72 -22.64
C SER A 168 15.41 8.49 -23.17
N ALA A 169 15.07 8.45 -24.47
CA ALA A 169 14.44 7.29 -25.10
C ALA A 169 15.33 6.04 -25.02
N ALA A 170 16.61 6.17 -25.39
CA ALA A 170 17.55 5.05 -25.32
C ALA A 170 17.74 4.54 -23.88
N LYS A 171 17.85 5.44 -22.90
CA LYS A 171 18.08 5.09 -21.48
C LYS A 171 16.86 4.43 -20.84
N MET A 172 15.63 4.85 -21.15
CA MET A 172 14.43 4.10 -20.73
C MET A 172 14.23 2.81 -21.52
N GLY A 173 14.64 2.76 -22.79
CA GLY A 173 14.68 1.52 -23.56
C GLY A 173 15.54 0.44 -22.90
N LEU A 174 16.65 0.83 -22.26
CA LEU A 174 17.50 -0.08 -21.49
C LEU A 174 16.81 -0.65 -20.24
N VAL A 175 15.92 0.11 -19.60
CA VAL A 175 15.09 -0.39 -18.50
C VAL A 175 14.14 -1.46 -19.02
N GLY A 176 13.45 -1.20 -20.13
CA GLY A 176 12.58 -2.17 -20.78
C GLY A 176 13.32 -3.45 -21.21
N LEU A 177 14.53 -3.31 -21.77
CA LEU A 177 15.39 -4.45 -22.10
C LEU A 177 15.78 -5.25 -20.86
N ALA A 178 16.22 -4.58 -19.78
CA ALA A 178 16.63 -5.23 -18.54
C ALA A 178 15.50 -6.07 -17.93
N ASN A 179 14.27 -5.56 -17.94
CA ASN A 179 13.10 -6.26 -17.40
C ASN A 179 12.90 -7.64 -18.02
N THR A 180 12.97 -7.72 -19.35
CA THR A 180 12.80 -9.00 -20.05
C THR A 180 14.02 -9.90 -19.86
N VAL A 181 15.23 -9.37 -19.92
CA VAL A 181 16.46 -10.17 -19.70
C VAL A 181 16.48 -10.77 -18.29
N ALA A 182 16.03 -10.03 -17.28
CA ALA A 182 15.91 -10.49 -15.90
C ALA A 182 14.96 -11.71 -15.79
N ILE A 183 13.82 -11.66 -16.48
CA ILE A 183 12.82 -12.74 -16.48
C ILE A 183 13.35 -13.97 -17.22
N GLU A 184 13.92 -13.80 -18.42
CA GLU A 184 14.46 -14.90 -19.23
C GLU A 184 15.66 -15.58 -18.56
N GLY A 185 16.44 -14.83 -17.77
CA GLY A 185 17.64 -15.31 -17.08
C GLY A 185 17.39 -15.96 -15.72
N ALA A 186 16.26 -15.65 -15.05
CA ALA A 186 16.01 -15.98 -13.65
C ALA A 186 16.23 -17.48 -13.32
N ARG A 187 15.69 -18.38 -14.16
CA ARG A 187 15.78 -19.84 -13.93
C ARG A 187 17.20 -20.41 -14.06
N ASN A 188 18.14 -19.65 -14.63
CA ASN A 188 19.53 -20.07 -14.85
C ASN A 188 20.52 -19.24 -14.03
N ASN A 189 20.07 -18.55 -12.97
CA ASN A 189 20.90 -17.66 -12.14
C ASN A 189 21.66 -16.61 -12.98
N ILE A 190 20.99 -16.11 -14.01
CA ILE A 190 21.42 -14.95 -14.80
C ILE A 190 20.57 -13.78 -14.35
N LEU A 191 21.17 -12.86 -13.61
CA LEU A 191 20.48 -11.71 -13.03
C LEU A 191 20.83 -10.46 -13.82
N CYS A 192 19.83 -9.63 -14.10
CA CYS A 192 20.00 -8.39 -14.84
C CYS A 192 19.42 -7.22 -14.05
N ASN A 193 20.26 -6.24 -13.72
CA ASN A 193 19.87 -5.05 -12.97
C ASN A 193 20.23 -3.78 -13.73
N VAL A 194 19.60 -2.67 -13.35
CA VAL A 194 19.84 -1.35 -13.94
C VAL A 194 20.55 -0.47 -12.91
N ILE A 195 21.67 0.14 -13.31
CA ILE A 195 22.27 1.24 -12.56
C ILE A 195 21.80 2.57 -13.16
N VAL A 196 21.43 3.51 -12.29
CA VAL A 196 21.03 4.88 -12.62
C VAL A 196 22.06 5.83 -11.97
N PRO A 197 23.21 6.05 -12.62
CA PRO A 197 24.27 6.85 -12.03
C PRO A 197 23.97 8.34 -12.15
N THR A 198 24.29 9.10 -11.09
CA THR A 198 24.43 10.56 -11.16
C THR A 198 25.89 10.91 -10.90
N ALA A 199 26.56 11.51 -11.89
CA ALA A 199 27.97 11.88 -11.82
C ALA A 199 28.19 13.30 -12.36
N ALA A 200 29.22 13.98 -11.87
CA ALA A 200 29.59 15.31 -12.34
C ALA A 200 30.13 15.21 -13.76
N SER A 201 29.78 16.21 -14.58
CA SER A 201 30.34 16.39 -15.91
C SER A 201 31.22 17.63 -15.94
N ARG A 202 32.07 17.75 -16.98
CA ARG A 202 32.80 18.99 -17.25
C ARG A 202 31.88 20.20 -17.42
N MET A 203 30.62 19.99 -17.84
CA MET A 203 29.65 21.07 -18.01
C MET A 203 29.05 21.57 -16.68
N THR A 204 29.21 20.83 -15.59
CA THR A 204 28.70 21.20 -14.25
C THR A 204 29.77 21.83 -13.36
N GLU A 205 31.00 21.95 -13.86
CA GLU A 205 32.13 22.60 -13.17
C GLU A 205 31.86 24.10 -13.00
N GLY A 206 31.93 24.60 -11.76
CA GLY A 206 31.61 25.99 -11.40
C GLY A 206 30.13 26.33 -11.23
N ILE A 207 29.20 25.40 -11.51
CA ILE A 207 27.75 25.58 -11.29
C ILE A 207 27.32 24.94 -9.98
N LEU A 208 27.84 23.75 -9.68
CA LEU A 208 27.51 23.02 -8.45
C LEU A 208 28.35 23.52 -7.28
N PRO A 209 27.84 23.47 -6.04
CA PRO A 209 28.65 23.66 -4.85
C PRO A 209 29.83 22.68 -4.82
N ASP A 210 31.00 23.14 -4.39
CA ASP A 210 32.25 22.36 -4.41
C ASP A 210 32.12 20.98 -3.75
N ILE A 211 31.41 20.90 -2.61
CA ILE A 211 31.17 19.64 -1.92
C ILE A 211 30.45 18.62 -2.82
N LEU A 212 29.43 19.06 -3.55
CA LEU A 212 28.66 18.18 -4.42
C LEU A 212 29.50 17.77 -5.63
N PHE A 213 30.18 18.72 -6.29
CA PHE A 213 31.04 18.40 -7.43
C PHE A 213 32.15 17.41 -7.06
N ASN A 214 32.81 17.61 -5.92
CA ASN A 214 33.90 16.77 -5.44
C ASN A 214 33.44 15.37 -5.01
N GLU A 215 32.18 15.19 -4.60
CA GLU A 215 31.66 13.87 -4.21
C GLU A 215 30.96 13.14 -5.36
N LEU A 216 30.66 13.79 -6.48
CA LEU A 216 30.14 13.11 -7.67
C LEU A 216 31.23 12.38 -8.49
N LYS A 217 32.08 11.62 -7.77
CA LYS A 217 33.16 10.81 -8.31
C LYS A 217 32.64 9.44 -8.79
N PRO A 218 33.04 8.97 -9.99
CA PRO A 218 32.69 7.63 -10.48
C PRO A 218 33.04 6.49 -9.52
N LYS A 219 34.15 6.64 -8.77
CA LYS A 219 34.62 5.68 -7.78
C LYS A 219 33.62 5.38 -6.67
N LEU A 220 32.70 6.31 -6.36
CA LEU A 220 31.68 6.11 -5.34
C LEU A 220 30.44 5.33 -5.82
N ILE A 221 30.31 5.12 -7.14
CA ILE A 221 29.24 4.30 -7.74
C ILE A 221 29.71 2.86 -7.97
N ALA A 222 31.02 2.68 -8.25
CA ALA A 222 31.60 1.38 -8.56
C ALA A 222 31.28 0.26 -7.54
N PRO A 223 31.28 0.50 -6.21
CA PRO A 223 30.92 -0.54 -5.24
C PRO A 223 29.49 -1.07 -5.38
N VAL A 224 28.53 -0.23 -5.79
CA VAL A 224 27.13 -0.64 -6.01
C VAL A 224 27.04 -1.57 -7.22
N VAL A 225 27.67 -1.19 -8.33
CA VAL A 225 27.74 -2.03 -9.54
C VAL A 225 28.46 -3.34 -9.26
N ALA A 226 29.57 -3.30 -8.53
CA ALA A 226 30.29 -4.50 -8.12
C ALA A 226 29.38 -5.43 -7.31
N TYR A 227 28.71 -4.93 -6.26
CA TYR A 227 27.81 -5.74 -5.44
C TYR A 227 26.68 -6.39 -6.25
N LEU A 228 26.02 -5.64 -7.15
CA LEU A 228 25.00 -6.19 -8.06
C LEU A 228 25.56 -7.28 -9.00
N CYS A 229 26.88 -7.31 -9.21
CA CYS A 229 27.59 -8.32 -9.98
C CYS A 229 28.21 -9.44 -9.14
N HIS A 230 28.04 -9.43 -7.82
CA HIS A 230 28.60 -10.45 -6.94
C HIS A 230 27.69 -11.69 -6.90
N GLU A 231 28.28 -12.86 -6.64
CA GLU A 231 27.54 -14.13 -6.62
C GLU A 231 26.54 -14.24 -5.46
N SER A 232 26.75 -13.49 -4.38
CA SER A 232 25.83 -13.44 -3.24
C SER A 232 24.66 -12.48 -3.43
N CYS A 233 24.69 -11.66 -4.49
CA CYS A 233 23.59 -10.75 -4.77
C CYS A 233 22.48 -11.53 -5.48
N GLU A 234 21.28 -11.40 -4.93
CA GLU A 234 20.05 -12.05 -5.41
C GLU A 234 19.09 -11.05 -6.08
N ASP A 235 19.46 -9.77 -6.13
CA ASP A 235 18.69 -8.74 -6.84
C ASP A 235 18.61 -9.08 -8.34
N ASN A 236 17.38 -9.04 -8.87
CA ASN A 236 17.10 -9.23 -10.28
C ASN A 236 15.97 -8.29 -10.72
N GLY A 237 16.12 -7.62 -11.86
CA GLY A 237 15.17 -6.61 -12.32
C GLY A 237 15.12 -5.34 -11.45
N SER A 238 16.12 -5.12 -10.58
CA SER A 238 16.21 -3.93 -9.72
C SER A 238 16.73 -2.73 -10.51
N TYR A 239 16.19 -1.53 -10.24
CA TYR A 239 16.74 -0.25 -10.70
C TYR A 239 17.35 0.46 -9.50
N ILE A 240 18.66 0.69 -9.51
CA ILE A 240 19.38 1.28 -8.39
C ILE A 240 19.93 2.63 -8.82
N GLU A 241 19.48 3.70 -8.20
CA GLU A 241 20.08 5.02 -8.33
C GLU A 241 21.26 5.14 -7.38
N SER A 242 22.38 5.71 -7.82
CA SER A 242 23.54 5.92 -6.95
C SER A 242 24.42 7.08 -7.37
N ALA A 243 24.91 7.81 -6.37
CA ALA A 243 25.87 8.91 -6.47
C ALA A 243 26.41 9.29 -5.09
N ALA A 244 27.60 9.89 -5.01
CA ALA A 244 28.14 10.51 -3.79
C ALA A 244 28.12 9.63 -2.52
N GLY A 245 28.27 8.31 -2.67
CA GLY A 245 28.22 7.35 -1.55
C GLY A 245 26.81 7.04 -1.04
N TRP A 246 25.77 7.44 -1.77
CA TRP A 246 24.37 7.13 -1.51
C TRP A 246 23.79 6.27 -2.64
N ALA A 247 22.80 5.43 -2.31
CA ALA A 247 22.03 4.68 -3.28
C ALA A 247 20.59 4.45 -2.79
N THR A 248 19.66 4.32 -3.74
CA THR A 248 18.27 3.93 -3.48
C THR A 248 17.74 3.01 -4.58
N LYS A 249 16.62 2.33 -4.30
CA LYS A 249 15.88 1.54 -5.29
C LYS A 249 14.74 2.35 -5.88
N VAL A 250 14.58 2.26 -7.19
CA VAL A 250 13.45 2.84 -7.93
C VAL A 250 12.59 1.71 -8.48
N HIS A 251 11.27 1.87 -8.43
CA HIS A 251 10.31 0.95 -9.06
C HIS A 251 9.05 1.70 -9.51
N THR A 252 8.24 1.05 -10.35
CA THR A 252 6.93 1.58 -10.75
C THR A 252 5.85 1.20 -9.74
N VAL A 253 4.93 2.12 -9.50
CA VAL A 253 3.70 1.89 -8.73
C VAL A 253 2.48 2.20 -9.59
N ARG A 254 1.36 1.54 -9.32
CA ARG A 254 0.07 1.76 -9.97
C ARG A 254 -0.95 2.22 -8.93
N GLY A 255 -1.68 3.29 -9.21
CA GLY A 255 -2.82 3.73 -8.38
C GLY A 255 -3.93 2.69 -8.33
N GLN A 256 -4.88 2.86 -7.41
CA GLN A 256 -6.06 1.99 -7.34
C GLN A 256 -6.91 2.10 -8.63
N GLY A 257 -6.94 3.30 -9.23
CA GLY A 257 -7.74 3.60 -10.41
C GLY A 257 -9.24 3.71 -10.09
N ALA A 258 -10.06 3.79 -11.13
CA ALA A 258 -11.51 3.86 -11.02
C ALA A 258 -12.21 3.18 -12.19
N VAL A 259 -13.40 2.64 -11.95
CA VAL A 259 -14.30 2.17 -13.00
C VAL A 259 -14.85 3.38 -13.77
N LEU A 260 -14.87 3.27 -15.11
CA LEU A 260 -15.21 4.38 -16.01
C LEU A 260 -16.62 4.30 -16.61
N ARG A 261 -17.48 3.46 -16.02
CA ARG A 261 -18.88 3.28 -16.41
C ARG A 261 -19.72 2.79 -15.22
N PRO A 262 -21.01 3.14 -15.13
CA PRO A 262 -21.86 2.73 -14.00
C PRO A 262 -22.12 1.22 -13.94
N THR A 263 -22.36 0.58 -15.09
CA THR A 263 -22.64 -0.86 -15.20
C THR A 263 -21.88 -1.49 -16.36
N LEU A 264 -21.99 -2.81 -16.52
CA LEU A 264 -21.43 -3.52 -17.68
C LEU A 264 -22.16 -3.22 -18.99
N ASP A 265 -23.42 -2.79 -18.90
CA ASP A 265 -24.29 -2.52 -20.06
C ASP A 265 -24.13 -1.09 -20.58
N ASP A 266 -23.57 -0.19 -19.76
CA ASP A 266 -23.30 1.19 -20.15
C ASP A 266 -22.01 1.33 -20.98
N PRO A 267 -21.98 2.25 -21.97
CA PRO A 267 -20.74 2.64 -22.63
C PRO A 267 -19.88 3.50 -21.70
N VAL A 268 -18.57 3.57 -21.98
CA VAL A 268 -17.68 4.57 -21.39
C VAL A 268 -17.84 5.87 -22.17
N THR A 269 -18.26 6.96 -21.51
CA THR A 269 -18.37 8.30 -22.11
C THR A 269 -17.22 9.21 -21.65
N ILE A 270 -16.90 10.23 -22.44
CA ILE A 270 -15.85 11.21 -22.09
C ILE A 270 -16.24 11.98 -20.82
N GLU A 271 -17.53 12.29 -20.69
CA GLU A 271 -18.10 13.00 -19.54
C GLU A 271 -17.90 12.18 -18.26
N TYR A 272 -18.20 10.88 -18.30
CA TYR A 272 -18.01 10.02 -17.13
C TYR A 272 -16.53 9.92 -16.76
N VAL A 273 -15.64 9.77 -17.75
CA VAL A 273 -14.18 9.77 -17.52
C VAL A 273 -13.72 11.06 -16.84
N LYS A 274 -14.21 12.22 -17.30
CA LYS A 274 -13.91 13.52 -16.69
C LYS A 274 -14.40 13.60 -15.25
N ASP A 275 -15.63 13.17 -14.98
CA ASP A 275 -16.26 13.25 -13.66
C ASP A 275 -15.53 12.38 -12.61
N VAL A 276 -14.94 11.26 -13.03
CA VAL A 276 -14.20 10.35 -12.15
C VAL A 276 -12.68 10.49 -12.23
N TRP A 277 -12.15 11.43 -13.03
CA TRP A 277 -10.71 11.53 -13.33
C TRP A 277 -9.83 11.74 -12.10
N SER A 278 -10.34 12.45 -11.10
CA SER A 278 -9.64 12.65 -9.83
C SER A 278 -9.37 11.33 -9.09
N LYS A 279 -10.25 10.34 -9.24
CA LYS A 279 -10.06 8.99 -8.68
C LYS A 279 -9.11 8.15 -9.53
N VAL A 280 -9.14 8.33 -10.85
CA VAL A 280 -8.23 7.64 -11.79
C VAL A 280 -6.78 7.98 -11.48
N THR A 281 -6.51 9.25 -11.15
CA THR A 281 -5.16 9.77 -10.91
C THR A 281 -4.76 9.81 -9.43
N ASP A 282 -5.62 9.30 -8.53
CA ASP A 282 -5.28 9.22 -7.10
C ASP A 282 -4.23 8.13 -6.84
N MET A 283 -3.10 8.57 -6.27
CA MET A 283 -1.95 7.74 -5.92
C MET A 283 -1.82 7.47 -4.43
N SER A 284 -2.76 7.95 -3.60
CA SER A 284 -2.73 7.79 -2.13
C SER A 284 -2.68 6.33 -1.66
N LYS A 285 -3.25 5.41 -2.45
CA LYS A 285 -3.27 3.96 -2.22
C LYS A 285 -2.46 3.17 -3.27
N ALA A 286 -1.47 3.79 -3.91
CA ALA A 286 -0.69 3.15 -4.98
C ALA A 286 0.12 1.94 -4.50
N LYS A 287 0.23 0.92 -5.35
CA LYS A 287 0.95 -0.33 -5.05
C LYS A 287 1.95 -0.68 -6.15
N HIS A 288 3.07 -1.28 -5.78
CA HIS A 288 3.99 -1.90 -6.74
C HIS A 288 3.42 -3.26 -7.19
N LEU A 289 3.56 -3.57 -8.48
CA LEU A 289 3.21 -4.87 -9.06
C LEU A 289 4.49 -5.57 -9.50
N GLY A 290 4.66 -6.83 -9.11
CA GLY A 290 5.89 -7.60 -9.37
C GLY A 290 5.97 -8.17 -10.78
N ALA A 291 4.82 -8.41 -11.42
CA ALA A 291 4.75 -9.03 -12.74
C ALA A 291 3.54 -8.56 -13.56
N ILE A 292 3.61 -8.74 -14.88
CA ILE A 292 2.50 -8.41 -15.80
C ILE A 292 1.22 -9.21 -15.50
N ALA A 293 1.35 -10.44 -14.99
CA ALA A 293 0.20 -11.29 -14.66
C ALA A 293 -0.67 -10.70 -13.53
N GLU A 294 -0.06 -10.08 -12.51
CA GLU A 294 -0.78 -9.37 -11.44
C GLU A 294 -1.59 -8.19 -12.00
N ALA A 295 -0.98 -7.42 -12.90
CA ALA A 295 -1.66 -6.28 -13.54
C ALA A 295 -2.89 -6.72 -14.32
N SER A 296 -2.83 -7.87 -15.02
CA SER A 296 -3.96 -8.44 -15.74
C SER A 296 -5.03 -9.04 -14.82
N GLY A 297 -4.64 -9.73 -13.74
CA GLY A 297 -5.57 -10.36 -12.80
C GLY A 297 -6.56 -9.38 -12.16
N THR A 298 -6.07 -8.20 -11.76
CA THR A 298 -6.91 -7.15 -11.16
C THR A 298 -8.05 -6.64 -12.06
N LEU A 299 -7.94 -6.76 -13.39
CA LEU A 299 -9.03 -6.35 -14.28
C LEU A 299 -10.24 -7.29 -14.16
N LEU A 300 -10.02 -8.58 -13.93
CA LEU A 300 -11.10 -9.55 -13.77
C LEU A 300 -11.90 -9.25 -12.49
N GLU A 301 -11.21 -8.99 -11.38
CA GLU A 301 -11.84 -8.63 -10.10
C GLU A 301 -12.73 -7.38 -10.24
N VAL A 302 -12.26 -6.36 -10.96
CA VAL A 302 -13.04 -5.14 -11.22
C VAL A 302 -14.32 -5.46 -12.01
N LEU A 303 -14.23 -6.34 -13.03
CA LEU A 303 -15.38 -6.72 -13.85
C LEU A 303 -16.39 -7.57 -13.07
N GLU A 304 -15.93 -8.49 -12.23
CA GLU A 304 -16.79 -9.32 -11.39
C GLU A 304 -17.53 -8.47 -10.35
N LYS A 305 -16.84 -7.52 -9.73
CA LYS A 305 -17.46 -6.53 -8.82
C LYS A 305 -18.52 -5.68 -9.52
N LEU A 306 -18.21 -5.18 -10.71
CA LEU A 306 -19.17 -4.39 -11.49
C LEU A 306 -20.40 -5.22 -11.88
N LYS A 307 -20.21 -6.50 -12.25
CA LYS A 307 -21.28 -7.45 -12.56
C LYS A 307 -22.21 -7.72 -11.36
N ALA A 308 -21.66 -7.75 -10.15
CA ALA A 308 -22.41 -8.03 -8.92
C ALA A 308 -23.32 -6.86 -8.46
N GLY A 309 -23.45 -5.78 -9.25
CA GLY A 309 -24.29 -4.62 -8.93
C GLY A 309 -23.50 -3.39 -8.44
N GLY A 310 -22.20 -3.32 -8.74
CA GLY A 310 -21.25 -2.33 -8.21
C GLY A 310 -21.49 -0.85 -8.55
N GLY A 311 -22.51 -0.50 -9.35
CA GLY A 311 -22.89 0.90 -9.59
C GLY A 311 -23.49 1.59 -8.35
N ASP A 312 -24.02 0.80 -7.42
CA ASP A 312 -24.82 1.29 -6.29
C ASP A 312 -24.16 1.15 -4.92
N ALA A 313 -23.11 0.33 -4.82
CA ALA A 313 -22.37 0.09 -3.59
C ALA A 313 -21.25 1.13 -3.40
N VAL A 314 -21.03 1.53 -2.15
CA VAL A 314 -19.86 2.33 -1.76
C VAL A 314 -18.84 1.39 -1.13
N GLU A 315 -17.58 1.50 -1.51
CA GLU A 315 -16.49 0.72 -0.92
C GLU A 315 -15.44 1.65 -0.31
N ASP A 316 -14.87 1.25 0.83
CA ASP A 316 -13.65 1.85 1.37
C ASP A 316 -12.83 0.81 2.16
N THR A 317 -11.57 1.14 2.41
CA THR A 317 -10.62 0.32 3.16
C THR A 317 -10.44 0.86 4.57
N PHE A 318 -10.42 -0.04 5.56
CA PHE A 318 -10.17 0.29 6.96
C PHE A 318 -8.95 -0.47 7.47
N GLU A 319 -7.85 0.24 7.71
CA GLU A 319 -6.63 -0.32 8.30
C GLU A 319 -6.67 -0.23 9.81
N PHE A 320 -6.26 -1.31 10.48
CA PHE A 320 -6.15 -1.34 11.92
C PHE A 320 -5.03 -2.25 12.41
N ASN A 321 -4.53 -1.94 13.59
CA ASN A 321 -3.56 -2.76 14.32
C ASN A 321 -3.85 -2.70 15.82
N SER A 322 -2.97 -3.26 16.64
CA SER A 322 -3.11 -3.26 18.09
C SER A 322 -3.34 -1.88 18.70
N LYS A 323 -2.71 -0.82 18.17
CA LYS A 323 -2.92 0.55 18.65
C LYS A 323 -4.38 0.98 18.48
N SER A 324 -4.99 0.69 17.33
CA SER A 324 -6.41 0.99 17.08
C SER A 324 -7.32 0.20 18.02
N LEU A 325 -7.02 -1.09 18.24
CA LEU A 325 -7.80 -1.96 19.12
C LEU A 325 -7.76 -1.51 20.58
N ILE A 326 -6.57 -1.19 21.09
CA ILE A 326 -6.38 -0.74 22.47
C ILE A 326 -7.01 0.64 22.68
N THR A 327 -6.85 1.56 21.71
CA THR A 327 -7.48 2.89 21.74
C THR A 327 -9.00 2.76 21.86
N TYR A 328 -9.60 1.88 21.06
CA TYR A 328 -11.03 1.61 21.13
C TYR A 328 -11.44 1.01 22.47
N ALA A 329 -10.72 -0.02 22.95
CA ALA A 329 -11.03 -0.68 24.21
C ALA A 329 -11.01 0.29 25.40
N LEU A 330 -10.01 1.18 25.47
CA LEU A 330 -9.95 2.28 26.44
C LEU A 330 -11.12 3.25 26.26
N GLY A 331 -11.43 3.59 25.00
CA GLY A 331 -12.57 4.44 24.62
C GLY A 331 -13.93 3.91 25.06
N ILE A 332 -14.06 2.60 25.34
CA ILE A 332 -15.28 1.97 25.88
C ILE A 332 -15.11 1.48 27.34
N GLY A 333 -14.09 2.01 28.03
CA GLY A 333 -13.90 1.87 29.47
C GLY A 333 -13.23 0.56 29.92
N ALA A 334 -12.59 -0.19 29.03
CA ALA A 334 -11.68 -1.26 29.45
C ALA A 334 -10.55 -0.66 30.29
N SER A 335 -10.16 -1.36 31.36
CA SER A 335 -9.20 -0.83 32.31
C SER A 335 -8.29 -1.90 32.87
N ILE A 336 -7.00 -1.60 32.99
CA ILE A 336 -6.00 -2.46 33.65
C ILE A 336 -6.33 -2.78 35.11
N LYS A 337 -7.28 -2.05 35.73
CA LYS A 337 -7.82 -2.39 37.06
C LYS A 337 -8.53 -3.74 37.06
N ASN A 338 -9.06 -4.17 35.91
CA ASN A 338 -9.65 -5.48 35.72
C ASN A 338 -8.62 -6.40 35.08
N ALA A 339 -8.17 -7.43 35.80
CA ALA A 339 -7.16 -8.37 35.26
C ALA A 339 -7.60 -9.00 33.92
N LYS A 340 -8.91 -9.26 33.75
CA LYS A 340 -9.48 -9.83 32.51
C LYS A 340 -9.56 -8.85 31.33
N ASP A 341 -9.26 -7.56 31.53
CA ASP A 341 -9.21 -6.58 30.44
C ASP A 341 -7.80 -6.50 29.81
N MET A 342 -6.76 -7.15 30.40
CA MET A 342 -5.39 -7.13 29.84
C MET A 342 -5.31 -7.66 28.41
N ARG A 343 -6.08 -8.71 28.10
CA ARG A 343 -6.26 -9.26 26.73
C ARG A 343 -6.80 -8.27 25.70
N PHE A 344 -7.36 -7.13 26.12
CA PHE A 344 -7.85 -6.08 25.23
C PHE A 344 -6.94 -4.84 25.22
N LEU A 345 -5.92 -4.80 26.09
CA LEU A 345 -5.15 -3.60 26.40
C LEU A 345 -3.64 -3.77 26.21
N TYR A 346 -3.15 -4.99 25.98
CA TYR A 346 -1.73 -5.27 25.79
C TYR A 346 -1.51 -6.24 24.64
N GLU A 347 -0.83 -5.77 23.60
CA GLU A 347 -0.62 -6.49 22.34
C GLU A 347 0.22 -7.77 22.45
N ASN A 348 0.99 -7.94 23.53
CA ASN A 348 1.73 -9.19 23.79
C ASN A 348 1.06 -10.07 24.87
N ASP A 349 -0.17 -9.76 25.29
CA ASP A 349 -0.97 -10.70 26.06
C ASP A 349 -1.23 -11.96 25.20
N ALA A 350 -1.12 -13.14 25.80
CA ALA A 350 -1.29 -14.39 25.07
C ALA A 350 -2.70 -14.55 24.46
N ASP A 351 -3.70 -13.88 25.05
CA ASP A 351 -5.08 -13.86 24.59
C ASP A 351 -5.42 -12.55 23.86
N PHE A 352 -4.44 -11.77 23.38
CA PHE A 352 -4.70 -10.44 22.82
C PHE A 352 -5.73 -10.49 21.69
N ALA A 353 -6.84 -9.77 21.87
CA ALA A 353 -7.96 -9.76 20.96
C ALA A 353 -8.64 -8.39 20.92
N ALA A 354 -9.42 -8.15 19.86
CA ALA A 354 -10.33 -7.01 19.84
C ALA A 354 -11.54 -7.28 20.73
N ILE A 355 -12.07 -6.23 21.38
CA ILE A 355 -13.48 -6.29 21.82
C ILE A 355 -14.35 -6.26 20.55
N PRO A 356 -15.22 -7.26 20.29
CA PRO A 356 -15.82 -7.46 18.97
C PRO A 356 -16.61 -6.28 18.42
N SER A 357 -17.17 -5.42 19.28
CA SER A 357 -17.86 -4.20 18.87
C SER A 357 -16.95 -3.17 18.17
N PHE A 358 -15.62 -3.32 18.23
CA PHE A 358 -14.66 -2.57 17.41
C PHE A 358 -15.02 -2.62 15.93
N PHE A 359 -15.47 -3.78 15.46
CA PHE A 359 -15.77 -4.03 14.05
C PHE A 359 -17.08 -3.37 13.57
N VAL A 360 -17.74 -2.55 14.40
CA VAL A 360 -18.76 -1.62 13.92
C VAL A 360 -18.17 -0.46 13.13
N LEU A 361 -16.91 -0.08 13.41
CA LEU A 361 -16.26 1.12 12.89
C LEU A 361 -16.12 1.14 11.36
N PRO A 362 -15.69 0.07 10.66
CA PRO A 362 -15.55 0.10 9.20
C PRO A 362 -16.86 0.44 8.49
N GLY A 363 -17.96 -0.23 8.89
CA GLY A 363 -19.29 0.02 8.34
C GLY A 363 -19.84 1.40 8.69
N LEU A 364 -19.62 1.85 9.93
CA LEU A 364 -20.02 3.19 10.38
C LEU A 364 -19.32 4.28 9.56
N LEU A 365 -17.98 4.21 9.46
CA LEU A 365 -17.19 5.22 8.78
C LEU A 365 -17.52 5.27 7.29
N LEU A 366 -17.75 4.13 6.64
CA LEU A 366 -18.22 4.06 5.27
C LEU A 366 -19.60 4.71 5.08
N ALA A 367 -20.54 4.41 5.98
CA ALA A 367 -21.89 4.95 5.92
C ALA A 367 -21.92 6.47 6.17
N MET A 368 -21.00 6.99 6.99
CA MET A 368 -20.89 8.41 7.32
C MET A 368 -19.99 9.21 6.37
N SER A 369 -19.02 8.57 5.71
CA SER A 369 -18.05 9.25 4.84
C SER A 369 -18.62 9.64 3.48
N THR A 370 -19.79 9.10 3.10
CA THR A 370 -20.41 9.40 1.82
C THR A 370 -21.85 9.86 1.98
N ASP A 371 -22.13 11.09 1.56
CA ASP A 371 -23.52 11.56 1.38
C ASP A 371 -24.29 10.68 0.39
N LYS A 372 -23.57 10.02 -0.54
CA LYS A 372 -24.15 9.22 -1.62
C LYS A 372 -25.19 8.20 -1.18
N LEU A 373 -25.06 7.56 -0.01
CA LEU A 373 -26.04 6.59 0.44
C LEU A 373 -27.36 7.26 0.83
N ILE A 374 -27.29 8.39 1.56
CA ILE A 374 -28.48 9.11 2.04
C ILE A 374 -29.08 9.97 0.92
N SER A 375 -28.28 10.75 0.20
CA SER A 375 -28.77 11.58 -0.91
C SER A 375 -29.31 10.76 -2.07
N LYS A 376 -28.82 9.53 -2.29
CA LYS A 376 -29.43 8.60 -3.26
C LYS A 376 -30.73 7.97 -2.74
N ALA A 377 -30.80 7.64 -1.45
CA ALA A 377 -32.02 7.13 -0.83
C ALA A 377 -33.14 8.19 -0.84
N LEU A 378 -32.79 9.47 -0.75
CA LEU A 378 -33.71 10.61 -0.64
C LEU A 378 -33.37 11.71 -1.67
N PRO A 379 -33.51 11.44 -2.99
CA PRO A 379 -32.98 12.29 -4.07
C PRO A 379 -33.67 13.66 -4.21
N HIS A 380 -34.78 13.88 -3.50
CA HIS A 380 -35.58 15.10 -3.57
C HIS A 380 -35.69 15.83 -2.23
N THR A 381 -34.83 15.50 -1.26
CA THR A 381 -34.82 16.13 0.06
C THR A 381 -33.50 16.86 0.27
N GLN A 382 -33.55 18.16 0.60
CA GLN A 382 -32.37 18.83 1.16
C GLN A 382 -32.14 18.28 2.57
N VAL A 383 -31.18 17.37 2.70
CA VAL A 383 -30.83 16.77 3.99
C VAL A 383 -29.91 17.72 4.75
N ASP A 384 -30.39 18.22 5.88
CA ASP A 384 -29.55 18.89 6.87
C ASP A 384 -28.85 17.85 7.73
N PHE A 385 -27.52 17.77 7.64
CA PHE A 385 -26.72 16.78 8.33
C PHE A 385 -26.75 16.91 9.87
N SER A 386 -27.11 18.09 10.39
CA SER A 386 -27.32 18.27 11.84
C SER A 386 -28.55 17.51 12.37
N ASN A 387 -29.43 17.07 11.47
CA ASN A 387 -30.69 16.38 11.76
C ASN A 387 -30.63 14.85 11.53
N ILE A 388 -29.42 14.31 11.39
CA ILE A 388 -29.19 12.88 11.19
C ILE A 388 -28.88 12.24 12.54
N LEU A 389 -29.74 11.31 12.95
CA LEU A 389 -29.61 10.58 14.21
C LEU A 389 -29.32 9.11 13.94
N HIS A 390 -28.25 8.59 14.52
CA HIS A 390 -27.98 7.15 14.54
C HIS A 390 -28.99 6.48 15.49
N GLY A 391 -29.97 5.78 14.92
CA GLY A 391 -31.12 5.27 15.67
C GLY A 391 -30.93 3.84 16.17
N GLU A 392 -30.50 2.95 15.29
CA GLU A 392 -30.31 1.52 15.61
C GLU A 392 -29.02 0.97 15.02
N GLN A 393 -28.42 0.01 15.72
CA GLN A 393 -27.22 -0.69 15.28
C GLN A 393 -27.39 -2.19 15.43
N TYR A 394 -27.07 -2.93 14.38
CA TYR A 394 -26.82 -4.37 14.40
C TYR A 394 -25.38 -4.64 13.94
N LEU A 395 -24.72 -5.57 14.61
CA LEU A 395 -23.39 -6.06 14.25
C LEU A 395 -23.37 -7.58 14.44
N GLU A 396 -22.88 -8.30 13.44
CA GLU A 396 -22.67 -9.74 13.48
C GLU A 396 -21.24 -10.09 13.10
N ILE A 397 -20.62 -10.93 13.92
CA ILE A 397 -19.34 -11.54 13.62
C ILE A 397 -19.62 -12.89 12.96
N VAL A 398 -19.17 -13.07 11.72
CA VAL A 398 -19.46 -14.27 10.94
C VAL A 398 -18.33 -15.29 11.01
N ASP A 399 -17.09 -14.84 11.24
CA ASP A 399 -15.88 -15.66 11.28
C ASP A 399 -14.90 -15.10 12.33
N ASP A 400 -13.78 -15.79 12.55
CA ASP A 400 -12.78 -15.39 13.54
C ASP A 400 -12.10 -14.06 13.18
N LEU A 401 -11.96 -13.19 14.19
CA LEU A 401 -11.51 -11.81 14.02
C LEU A 401 -9.99 -11.69 14.13
N PRO A 402 -9.32 -10.99 13.21
CA PRO A 402 -7.89 -10.73 13.31
C PRO A 402 -7.58 -9.59 14.30
N SER A 403 -6.34 -9.56 14.79
CA SER A 403 -5.82 -8.49 15.67
C SER A 403 -5.14 -7.34 14.93
N SER A 404 -4.95 -7.47 13.61
CA SER A 404 -4.49 -6.42 12.70
C SER A 404 -4.84 -6.76 11.26
N GLY A 405 -4.91 -5.77 10.38
CA GLY A 405 -5.04 -5.97 8.93
C GLY A 405 -5.74 -4.82 8.23
N THR A 406 -5.98 -5.01 6.94
CA THR A 406 -6.77 -4.11 6.11
C THR A 406 -8.11 -4.76 5.80
N LEU A 407 -9.22 -4.11 6.15
CA LEU A 407 -10.55 -4.57 5.78
C LEU A 407 -11.05 -3.82 4.56
N LEU A 408 -11.57 -4.53 3.56
CA LEU A 408 -12.39 -3.93 2.52
C LEU A 408 -13.85 -3.97 2.99
N THR A 409 -14.51 -2.82 3.08
CA THR A 409 -15.91 -2.73 3.47
C THR A 409 -16.74 -2.22 2.30
N SER A 410 -17.85 -2.90 2.02
CA SER A 410 -18.85 -2.50 1.03
C SER A 410 -20.16 -2.16 1.71
N GLY A 411 -20.83 -1.11 1.28
CA GLY A 411 -22.05 -0.59 1.89
C GLY A 411 -23.12 -0.24 0.85
N LYS A 412 -24.38 -0.56 1.17
CA LYS A 412 -25.53 -0.28 0.31
C LYS A 412 -26.76 0.10 1.13
N VAL A 413 -27.63 0.92 0.56
CA VAL A 413 -28.97 1.16 1.12
C VAL A 413 -29.77 -0.13 1.00
N PHE A 414 -30.20 -0.67 2.14
CA PHE A 414 -31.02 -1.87 2.23
C PHE A 414 -32.51 -1.52 2.23
N ASP A 415 -32.89 -0.50 3.01
CA ASP A 415 -34.29 -0.09 3.14
C ASP A 415 -34.46 1.42 3.37
N VAL A 416 -35.61 1.97 2.98
CA VAL A 416 -36.03 3.35 3.25
C VAL A 416 -37.50 3.35 3.69
N MET A 417 -37.78 3.94 4.85
CA MET A 417 -39.12 4.05 5.43
C MET A 417 -39.53 5.51 5.66
N ASP A 418 -40.82 5.81 5.47
CA ASP A 418 -41.44 7.09 5.80
C ASP A 418 -42.11 6.99 7.18
N LYS A 419 -41.61 7.75 8.16
CA LYS A 419 -42.17 7.82 9.52
C LYS A 419 -42.92 9.12 9.78
N GLY A 420 -43.37 9.80 8.73
CA GLY A 420 -44.18 11.01 8.80
C GLY A 420 -43.33 12.26 9.08
N SER A 421 -42.77 12.40 10.29
CA SER A 421 -41.92 13.55 10.63
C SER A 421 -40.46 13.39 10.21
N GLY A 422 -40.07 12.23 9.67
CA GLY A 422 -38.73 11.93 9.18
C GLY A 422 -38.68 10.63 8.38
N ALA A 423 -37.52 10.33 7.81
CA ALA A 423 -37.24 9.07 7.12
C ALA A 423 -36.33 8.18 7.95
N VAL A 424 -36.46 6.86 7.81
CA VAL A 424 -35.45 5.90 8.29
C VAL A 424 -34.75 5.32 7.07
N VAL A 425 -33.43 5.45 7.01
CA VAL A 425 -32.58 4.78 6.02
C VAL A 425 -31.86 3.64 6.71
N VAL A 426 -32.04 2.42 6.21
CA VAL A 426 -31.33 1.22 6.67
C VAL A 426 -30.21 0.94 5.68
N THR A 427 -29.00 0.80 6.19
CA THR A 427 -27.79 0.53 5.40
C THR A 427 -27.19 -0.79 5.85
N ASP A 428 -26.92 -1.67 4.88
CA ASP A 428 -26.17 -2.90 5.09
C ASP A 428 -24.71 -2.66 4.67
N CYS A 429 -23.78 -3.07 5.53
CA CYS A 429 -22.37 -3.09 5.24
C CYS A 429 -21.77 -4.48 5.52
N GLU A 430 -20.86 -4.91 4.67
CA GLU A 430 -20.10 -6.15 4.80
C GLU A 430 -18.60 -5.85 4.75
N SER A 431 -17.83 -6.41 5.69
CA SER A 431 -16.37 -6.22 5.76
C SER A 431 -15.63 -7.54 5.54
N TYR A 432 -14.64 -7.48 4.65
CA TYR A 432 -13.84 -8.59 4.17
C TYR A 432 -12.36 -8.38 4.51
N ASP A 433 -11.62 -9.44 4.81
CA ASP A 433 -10.16 -9.35 4.91
C ASP A 433 -9.47 -9.33 3.54
N GLU A 434 -8.14 -9.17 3.52
CA GLU A 434 -7.35 -9.09 2.29
C GLU A 434 -7.41 -10.37 1.42
N SER A 435 -7.83 -11.51 1.98
CA SER A 435 -8.05 -12.76 1.25
C SER A 435 -9.45 -12.87 0.64
N GLY A 436 -10.34 -11.92 0.94
CA GLY A 436 -11.74 -11.92 0.51
C GLY A 436 -12.69 -12.69 1.43
N ARG A 437 -12.25 -13.08 2.63
CA ARG A 437 -13.12 -13.75 3.62
C ARG A 437 -14.00 -12.73 4.33
N LEU A 438 -15.31 -12.96 4.34
CA LEU A 438 -16.28 -12.14 5.07
C LEU A 438 -16.08 -12.32 6.57
N LEU A 439 -15.89 -11.23 7.31
CA LEU A 439 -15.71 -11.25 8.76
C LEU A 439 -16.89 -10.67 9.53
N VAL A 440 -17.53 -9.64 8.96
CA VAL A 440 -18.49 -8.80 9.67
C VAL A 440 -19.67 -8.45 8.79
N ARG A 441 -20.89 -8.54 9.34
CA ARG A 441 -22.08 -7.86 8.81
C ARG A 441 -22.52 -6.77 9.76
N ASN A 442 -22.83 -5.61 9.20
CA ASN A 442 -23.30 -4.45 9.93
C ASN A 442 -24.61 -3.97 9.28
N GLN A 443 -25.62 -3.71 10.10
CA GLN A 443 -26.83 -3.04 9.64
C GLN A 443 -27.13 -1.86 10.56
N SER A 444 -27.07 -0.66 10.00
CA SER A 444 -27.36 0.59 10.72
C SER A 444 -28.70 1.16 10.27
N SER A 445 -29.43 1.78 11.20
CA SER A 445 -30.61 2.58 10.88
C SER A 445 -30.40 4.03 11.28
N THR A 446 -30.52 4.90 10.30
CA THR A 446 -30.33 6.34 10.44
C THR A 446 -31.68 7.04 10.31
N PHE A 447 -32.06 7.83 11.30
CA PHE A 447 -33.26 8.66 11.25
C PHE A 447 -32.90 10.06 10.75
N VAL A 448 -33.51 10.46 9.65
CA VAL A 448 -33.33 11.78 9.04
C VAL A 448 -34.55 12.62 9.38
N VAL A 449 -34.41 13.50 10.37
CA VAL A 449 -35.50 14.37 10.83
C VAL A 449 -35.91 15.33 9.70
N GLY A 450 -37.21 15.52 9.49
CA GLY A 450 -37.75 16.41 8.46
C GLY A 450 -37.87 15.79 7.07
N ALA A 451 -37.22 14.64 6.82
CA ALA A 451 -37.24 13.95 5.53
C ALA A 451 -38.44 12.99 5.31
N GLY A 452 -39.52 13.15 6.07
CA GLY A 452 -40.73 12.32 5.94
C GLY A 452 -41.75 12.88 4.95
N LYS A 453 -42.93 12.26 4.89
CA LYS A 453 -44.08 12.64 4.03
C LYS A 453 -43.82 12.52 2.52
N PHE A 454 -42.88 11.67 2.12
CA PHE A 454 -42.62 11.36 0.72
C PHE A 454 -43.50 10.20 0.20
N GLY A 455 -44.39 9.66 1.05
CA GLY A 455 -45.33 8.60 0.66
C GLY A 455 -44.71 7.21 0.61
N GLY A 456 -43.55 7.03 1.26
CA GLY A 456 -42.88 5.74 1.38
C GLY A 456 -43.61 4.76 2.30
N LYS A 457 -43.14 3.51 2.32
CA LYS A 457 -43.65 2.49 3.24
C LYS A 457 -43.35 2.86 4.69
N LYS A 458 -44.26 2.51 5.60
CA LYS A 458 -44.10 2.74 7.03
C LYS A 458 -43.40 1.58 7.75
N GLU A 459 -43.59 0.36 7.28
CA GLU A 459 -43.05 -0.85 7.89
C GLU A 459 -41.77 -1.31 7.18
N PRO A 460 -40.81 -1.89 7.93
CA PRO A 460 -39.58 -2.41 7.36
C PRO A 460 -39.84 -3.65 6.50
N ILE A 461 -39.00 -3.88 5.49
CA ILE A 461 -39.01 -5.15 4.75
C ILE A 461 -38.34 -6.29 5.53
N ALA A 462 -38.59 -7.53 5.08
CA ALA A 462 -37.87 -8.70 5.56
C ALA A 462 -36.36 -8.51 5.38
N GLY A 463 -35.58 -8.85 6.41
CA GLY A 463 -34.12 -8.67 6.46
C GLY A 463 -33.65 -7.48 7.31
N VAL A 464 -34.54 -6.54 7.67
CA VAL A 464 -34.25 -5.57 8.73
C VAL A 464 -34.28 -6.29 10.08
N VAL A 465 -33.16 -6.30 10.81
CA VAL A 465 -33.01 -7.06 12.06
C VAL A 465 -33.85 -6.40 13.17
N PRO A 466 -34.84 -7.11 13.74
CA PRO A 466 -35.78 -6.52 14.69
C PRO A 466 -35.17 -6.37 16.09
N LEU A 467 -35.63 -5.35 16.82
CA LEU A 467 -35.40 -5.21 18.25
C LEU A 467 -36.14 -6.29 19.04
N GLN A 468 -35.68 -6.53 20.27
CA GLN A 468 -36.33 -7.46 21.21
C GLN A 468 -36.60 -6.75 22.53
N PRO A 469 -37.87 -6.59 22.94
CA PRO A 469 -38.20 -6.01 24.24
C PRO A 469 -37.52 -6.75 25.40
N ALA A 470 -37.20 -6.01 26.47
CA ALA A 470 -36.68 -6.63 27.68
C ALA A 470 -37.73 -7.58 28.30
N PRO A 471 -37.30 -8.72 28.88
CA PRO A 471 -38.20 -9.60 29.62
C PRO A 471 -38.92 -8.87 30.76
N GLN A 472 -40.22 -9.14 30.92
CA GLN A 472 -41.05 -8.54 31.97
C GLN A 472 -40.82 -9.20 33.35
N ARG A 473 -39.57 -9.18 33.81
CA ARG A 473 -39.12 -9.68 35.13
C ARG A 473 -37.87 -8.91 35.58
N GLN A 474 -37.43 -9.08 36.83
CA GLN A 474 -36.19 -8.46 37.28
C GLN A 474 -34.96 -8.97 36.47
N PRO A 475 -33.93 -8.12 36.25
CA PRO A 475 -32.69 -8.52 35.61
C PRO A 475 -32.01 -9.65 36.39
N ASP A 476 -31.35 -10.56 35.67
CA ASP A 476 -30.53 -11.61 36.29
C ASP A 476 -29.22 -11.04 36.85
N ALA A 477 -28.70 -9.99 36.22
CA ALA A 477 -27.51 -9.27 36.67
C ALA A 477 -27.57 -7.80 36.24
N SER A 478 -26.94 -6.94 37.04
CA SER A 478 -26.69 -5.54 36.70
C SER A 478 -25.22 -5.19 36.96
N ILE A 479 -24.57 -4.53 36.00
CA ILE A 479 -23.20 -4.02 36.15
C ILE A 479 -23.21 -2.51 35.97
N GLN A 480 -22.50 -1.79 36.84
CA GLN A 480 -22.37 -0.34 36.77
C GLN A 480 -20.95 0.06 36.36
N TYR A 481 -20.85 1.01 35.43
CA TYR A 481 -19.60 1.66 35.02
C TYR A 481 -19.74 3.17 35.12
N ALA A 482 -18.76 3.84 35.70
CA ALA A 482 -18.64 5.29 35.59
C ALA A 482 -17.90 5.63 34.29
N THR A 483 -18.43 6.55 33.49
CA THR A 483 -17.71 7.12 32.35
C THR A 483 -16.81 8.27 32.82
N SER A 484 -15.70 8.51 32.13
CA SER A 484 -14.90 9.71 32.35
C SER A 484 -15.57 10.95 31.74
N HIS A 485 -15.25 12.15 32.23
CA HIS A 485 -15.59 13.39 31.52
C HIS A 485 -14.94 13.45 30.13
N ASP A 486 -13.79 12.80 29.94
CA ASP A 486 -13.07 12.73 28.66
C ASP A 486 -13.53 11.55 27.78
N GLN A 487 -14.59 10.81 28.16
CA GLN A 487 -14.93 9.55 27.50
C GLN A 487 -15.22 9.73 26.00
N ALA A 488 -15.96 10.77 25.63
CA ALA A 488 -16.24 11.08 24.23
C ALA A 488 -15.00 11.58 23.48
N ALA A 489 -14.15 12.36 24.16
CA ALA A 489 -12.89 12.86 23.60
C ALA A 489 -11.89 11.72 23.30
N LEU A 490 -11.90 10.67 24.11
CA LEU A 490 -11.12 9.45 23.87
C LEU A 490 -11.76 8.56 22.80
N TYR A 491 -13.06 8.26 22.92
CA TYR A 491 -13.75 7.34 22.00
C TYR A 491 -13.69 7.81 20.54
N ARG A 492 -13.84 9.11 20.28
CA ARG A 492 -13.76 9.69 18.92
C ARG A 492 -12.44 9.42 18.20
N LEU A 493 -11.35 9.16 18.93
CA LEU A 493 -10.06 8.78 18.33
C LEU A 493 -10.12 7.44 17.59
N SER A 494 -11.17 6.65 17.82
CA SER A 494 -11.44 5.40 17.08
C SER A 494 -12.02 5.64 15.68
N GLY A 495 -12.43 6.87 15.34
CA GLY A 495 -12.79 7.26 13.98
C GLY A 495 -13.99 8.21 13.86
N ASP A 496 -14.96 8.16 14.78
CA ASP A 496 -16.14 9.04 14.72
C ASP A 496 -15.81 10.44 15.23
N SER A 497 -15.44 11.31 14.29
CA SER A 497 -15.02 12.68 14.55
C SER A 497 -16.15 13.69 14.64
N ASN A 498 -17.43 13.27 14.68
CA ASN A 498 -18.56 14.20 14.68
C ASN A 498 -18.44 15.24 15.84
N PRO A 499 -18.46 16.55 15.53
CA PRO A 499 -18.15 17.57 16.50
C PRO A 499 -19.17 17.70 17.63
N LEU A 500 -20.41 17.21 17.48
CA LEU A 500 -21.42 17.27 18.54
C LEU A 500 -21.01 16.53 19.82
N HIS A 501 -20.03 15.63 19.73
CA HIS A 501 -19.51 14.85 20.85
C HIS A 501 -18.39 15.54 21.63
N ILE A 502 -17.93 16.72 21.20
CA ILE A 502 -16.82 17.43 21.86
C ILE A 502 -16.98 18.95 21.90
N ASP A 503 -17.57 19.55 20.88
CA ASP A 503 -17.75 21.00 20.76
C ASP A 503 -19.15 21.41 21.27
N PRO A 504 -19.24 22.23 22.34
CA PRO A 504 -20.51 22.71 22.87
C PRO A 504 -21.37 23.48 21.87
N GLN A 505 -20.77 24.23 20.94
CA GLN A 505 -21.53 25.02 19.95
C GLN A 505 -22.20 24.09 18.94
N MET A 506 -21.47 23.08 18.47
CA MET A 506 -21.99 22.08 17.55
C MET A 506 -23.02 21.17 18.23
N ALA A 507 -22.82 20.82 19.51
CA ALA A 507 -23.82 20.09 20.29
C ALA A 507 -25.14 20.87 20.41
N LEU A 508 -25.05 22.19 20.67
CA LEU A 508 -26.22 23.06 20.76
C LEU A 508 -26.97 23.17 19.43
N LEU A 509 -26.24 23.31 18.32
CA LEU A 509 -26.82 23.30 16.97
C LEU A 509 -27.53 21.98 16.66
N ALA A 510 -26.99 20.86 17.14
CA ALA A 510 -27.61 19.53 17.04
C ALA A 510 -28.73 19.29 18.08
N GLY A 511 -29.13 20.29 18.87
CA GLY A 511 -30.24 20.22 19.81
C GLY A 511 -29.91 19.67 21.21
N PHE A 512 -28.62 19.56 21.55
CA PHE A 512 -28.16 19.08 22.86
C PHE A 512 -27.58 20.22 23.71
N LYS A 513 -27.90 20.25 25.01
CA LYS A 513 -27.41 21.30 25.93
C LYS A 513 -25.89 21.26 26.16
N THR A 514 -25.30 20.07 26.04
CA THR A 514 -23.87 19.80 26.22
C THR A 514 -23.46 18.71 25.23
N PRO A 515 -22.16 18.57 24.94
CA PRO A 515 -21.67 17.41 24.20
C PRO A 515 -22.13 16.10 24.84
N ILE A 516 -22.62 15.18 24.01
CA ILE A 516 -23.09 13.86 24.45
C ILE A 516 -22.07 12.79 24.10
N LEU A 517 -22.08 11.69 24.83
CA LEU A 517 -21.30 10.51 24.50
C LEU A 517 -21.89 9.82 23.27
N HIS A 518 -21.03 9.26 22.41
CA HIS A 518 -21.45 8.46 21.26
C HIS A 518 -22.35 7.29 21.71
N GLY A 519 -23.46 7.06 21.01
CA GLY A 519 -24.32 5.90 21.27
C GLY A 519 -23.54 4.59 21.17
N LEU A 520 -22.64 4.48 20.19
CA LEU A 520 -21.76 3.32 20.01
C LEU A 520 -20.70 3.16 21.11
N CYS A 521 -20.29 4.23 21.78
CA CYS A 521 -19.46 4.13 22.98
C CYS A 521 -20.26 3.47 24.11
N THR A 522 -21.49 3.96 24.34
CA THR A 522 -22.42 3.38 25.33
C THR A 522 -22.69 1.90 25.03
N LEU A 523 -22.88 1.54 23.75
CA LEU A 523 -22.98 0.14 23.30
C LEU A 523 -21.74 -0.67 23.69
N GLY A 524 -20.53 -0.13 23.49
CA GLY A 524 -19.29 -0.80 23.88
C GLY A 524 -19.21 -1.10 25.37
N PHE A 525 -19.62 -0.15 26.23
CA PHE A 525 -19.77 -0.41 27.67
C PHE A 525 -20.76 -1.54 27.97
N SER A 526 -21.90 -1.58 27.28
CA SER A 526 -22.91 -2.62 27.45
C SER A 526 -22.44 -4.00 26.99
N VAL A 527 -21.77 -4.09 25.84
CA VAL A 527 -21.18 -5.34 25.33
C VAL A 527 -20.12 -5.85 26.30
N ARG A 528 -19.28 -4.97 26.85
CA ARG A 528 -18.31 -5.35 27.90
C ARG A 528 -18.98 -5.93 29.14
N ALA A 529 -20.09 -5.33 29.62
CA ALA A 529 -20.84 -5.89 30.74
C ALA A 529 -21.33 -7.32 30.44
N VAL A 530 -21.88 -7.54 29.24
CA VAL A 530 -22.35 -8.87 28.82
C VAL A 530 -21.20 -9.87 28.73
N LEU A 531 -20.08 -9.50 28.11
CA LEU A 531 -18.91 -10.39 27.99
C LEU A 531 -18.32 -10.75 29.35
N ALA A 532 -18.18 -9.77 30.25
CA ALA A 532 -17.69 -9.99 31.60
C ALA A 532 -18.62 -10.90 32.43
N GLN A 533 -19.93 -10.75 32.24
CA GLN A 533 -20.92 -11.49 33.03
C GLN A 533 -21.21 -12.90 32.51
N TYR A 534 -21.25 -13.09 31.19
CA TYR A 534 -21.78 -14.32 30.56
C TYR A 534 -20.83 -15.00 29.57
N ALA A 535 -19.68 -14.41 29.26
CA ALA A 535 -18.71 -14.97 28.31
C ALA A 535 -17.28 -15.05 28.88
N ASP A 536 -17.08 -14.82 30.18
CA ASP A 536 -15.77 -14.84 30.83
C ASP A 536 -14.72 -13.90 30.16
N ASN A 537 -15.18 -12.75 29.64
CA ASN A 537 -14.39 -11.84 28.81
C ASN A 537 -13.78 -12.52 27.55
N ASN A 538 -14.30 -13.66 27.10
CA ASN A 538 -13.87 -14.31 25.87
C ASN A 538 -14.59 -13.69 24.67
N ALA A 539 -13.87 -12.86 23.91
CA ALA A 539 -14.38 -12.18 22.73
C ALA A 539 -14.84 -13.15 21.62
N ALA A 540 -14.22 -14.33 21.50
CA ALA A 540 -14.56 -15.31 20.46
C ALA A 540 -15.97 -15.91 20.63
N LEU A 541 -16.56 -15.80 21.83
CA LEU A 541 -17.93 -16.23 22.12
C LEU A 541 -18.98 -15.20 21.70
N PHE A 542 -18.61 -13.97 21.37
CA PHE A 542 -19.55 -13.00 20.82
C PHE A 542 -20.02 -13.44 19.43
N LYS A 543 -21.33 -13.38 19.17
CA LYS A 543 -21.89 -13.63 17.84
C LYS A 543 -22.49 -12.38 17.22
N ALA A 544 -23.39 -11.69 17.93
CA ALA A 544 -24.04 -10.49 17.41
C ALA A 544 -24.51 -9.56 18.52
N VAL A 545 -24.78 -8.30 18.17
CA VAL A 545 -25.49 -7.34 19.03
C VAL A 545 -26.49 -6.54 18.22
N LYS A 546 -27.67 -6.27 18.79
CA LYS A 546 -28.68 -5.35 18.25
C LYS A 546 -29.07 -4.37 19.33
N VAL A 547 -29.16 -3.08 18.98
CA VAL A 547 -29.60 -2.01 19.89
C VAL A 547 -30.44 -0.94 19.21
N ARG A 548 -31.27 -0.27 20.02
CA ARG A 548 -31.78 1.07 19.74
C ARG A 548 -31.15 2.08 20.72
N PHE A 549 -30.64 3.18 20.18
CA PHE A 549 -30.24 4.34 20.98
C PHE A 549 -31.50 5.16 21.29
N SER A 550 -31.84 5.27 22.58
CA SER A 550 -33.13 5.82 23.04
C SER A 550 -32.99 7.08 23.90
N GLY A 551 -31.77 7.49 24.22
CA GLY A 551 -31.51 8.72 24.93
C GLY A 551 -30.03 9.10 24.96
N PRO A 552 -29.70 10.37 25.21
CA PRO A 552 -28.33 10.83 25.31
C PRO A 552 -27.69 10.45 26.65
N VAL A 553 -26.38 10.23 26.62
CA VAL A 553 -25.52 10.08 27.81
C VAL A 553 -24.56 11.27 27.84
N ILE A 554 -24.32 11.86 29.00
CA ILE A 554 -23.32 12.93 29.18
C ILE A 554 -22.03 12.30 29.73
N PRO A 555 -20.85 12.54 29.14
CA PRO A 555 -19.58 12.06 29.69
C PRO A 555 -19.39 12.47 31.17
N GLY A 556 -19.03 11.50 32.02
CA GLY A 556 -18.97 11.64 33.47
C GLY A 556 -20.14 10.98 34.21
N GLN A 557 -21.24 10.66 33.51
CA GLN A 557 -22.36 9.92 34.10
C GLN A 557 -22.07 8.43 34.26
N SER A 558 -22.83 7.80 35.15
CA SER A 558 -22.75 6.36 35.43
C SER A 558 -23.78 5.60 34.61
N LEU A 559 -23.31 4.55 33.93
CA LEU A 559 -24.12 3.61 33.18
C LEU A 559 -24.37 2.37 34.01
N ARG A 560 -25.63 1.94 34.14
CA ARG A 560 -26.00 0.61 34.64
C ARG A 560 -26.56 -0.22 33.50
N VAL A 561 -25.97 -1.39 33.29
CA VAL A 561 -26.38 -2.35 32.27
C VAL A 561 -27.15 -3.47 32.96
N ASP A 562 -28.47 -3.51 32.75
CA ASP A 562 -29.35 -4.57 33.26
C ASP A 562 -29.43 -5.68 32.22
N MET A 563 -29.25 -6.95 32.62
CA MET A 563 -29.12 -8.08 31.71
C MET A 563 -30.02 -9.26 32.10
N TRP A 564 -30.62 -9.91 31.10
CA TRP A 564 -31.44 -11.11 31.25
C TRP A 564 -30.92 -12.22 30.34
N LYS A 565 -30.60 -13.37 30.93
CA LYS A 565 -30.12 -14.54 30.20
C LYS A 565 -31.30 -15.37 29.69
N GLN A 566 -31.33 -15.61 28.38
CA GLN A 566 -32.31 -16.47 27.69
C GLN A 566 -31.57 -17.43 26.74
N GLY A 567 -30.99 -18.49 27.29
CA GLY A 567 -30.14 -19.41 26.54
C GLY A 567 -28.85 -18.73 26.09
N THR A 568 -28.62 -18.68 24.78
CA THR A 568 -27.47 -18.00 24.16
C THR A 568 -27.68 -16.50 23.95
N ARG A 569 -28.93 -16.02 24.04
CA ARG A 569 -29.26 -14.60 23.94
C ARG A 569 -29.26 -13.94 25.31
N ILE A 570 -28.57 -12.82 25.43
CA ILE A 570 -28.58 -11.95 26.59
C ILE A 570 -29.30 -10.66 26.21
N ASN A 571 -30.57 -10.55 26.59
CA ASN A 571 -31.29 -9.28 26.48
C ASN A 571 -30.68 -8.30 27.48
N PHE A 572 -30.57 -7.03 27.10
CA PHE A 572 -30.08 -6.01 28.00
C PHE A 572 -30.74 -4.66 27.76
N ARG A 573 -30.61 -3.77 28.74
CA ARG A 573 -30.84 -2.34 28.60
C ARG A 573 -29.74 -1.58 29.31
N THR A 574 -29.55 -0.32 28.94
CA THR A 574 -28.61 0.56 29.63
C THR A 574 -29.32 1.80 30.15
N VAL A 575 -29.06 2.15 31.40
CA VAL A 575 -29.71 3.25 32.12
C VAL A 575 -28.64 4.19 32.66
N VAL A 576 -28.87 5.50 32.56
CA VAL A 576 -28.08 6.51 33.27
C VAL A 576 -28.54 6.57 34.72
N VAL A 577 -27.67 6.20 35.66
CA VAL A 577 -28.03 6.00 37.07
C VAL A 577 -28.56 7.28 37.70
N GLU A 578 -27.92 8.41 37.42
CA GLU A 578 -28.23 9.71 38.02
C GLU A 578 -29.61 10.23 37.62
N THR A 579 -30.13 9.82 36.45
CA THR A 579 -31.41 10.31 35.91
C THR A 579 -32.50 9.25 35.89
N GLY A 580 -32.14 7.98 36.05
CA GLY A 580 -33.04 6.84 35.87
C GLY A 580 -33.50 6.61 34.43
N LYS A 581 -32.99 7.37 33.45
CA LYS A 581 -33.41 7.29 32.05
C LYS A 581 -32.72 6.15 31.32
N GLU A 582 -33.52 5.38 30.58
CA GLU A 582 -33.02 4.37 29.64
C GLU A 582 -32.41 5.07 28.40
N VAL A 583 -31.22 4.60 28.00
CA VAL A 583 -30.45 5.14 26.87
C VAL A 583 -30.17 4.11 25.79
N ILE A 584 -30.21 2.82 26.13
CA ILE A 584 -30.23 1.69 25.19
C ILE A 584 -31.43 0.81 25.51
N SER A 585 -32.25 0.54 24.49
CA SER A 585 -33.51 -0.19 24.62
C SER A 585 -33.68 -1.24 23.51
N GLY A 586 -34.61 -2.19 23.74
CA GLY A 586 -34.93 -3.24 22.77
C GLY A 586 -33.74 -4.12 22.36
N ALA A 587 -32.75 -4.25 23.25
CA ALA A 587 -31.40 -4.67 22.90
C ALA A 587 -31.07 -6.10 23.34
N TYR A 588 -30.16 -6.72 22.61
CA TYR A 588 -29.63 -8.03 22.95
C TYR A 588 -28.22 -8.25 22.41
N VAL A 589 -27.47 -9.14 23.07
CA VAL A 589 -26.25 -9.77 22.55
C VAL A 589 -26.55 -11.26 22.35
N ASP A 590 -26.22 -11.78 21.18
CA ASP A 590 -26.14 -13.22 20.95
C ASP A 590 -24.71 -13.70 21.21
N LEU A 591 -24.58 -14.75 22.01
CA LEU A 591 -23.33 -15.45 22.27
C LEU A 591 -23.34 -16.82 21.57
N LYS A 592 -22.18 -17.31 21.11
CA LYS A 592 -22.01 -18.67 20.57
C LYS A 592 -22.29 -19.71 21.66
N SER A 593 -21.89 -19.43 22.90
CA SER A 593 -22.22 -20.20 24.10
C SER A 593 -22.16 -19.29 25.33
N THR A 594 -22.77 -19.71 26.44
CA THR A 594 -22.70 -18.96 27.71
C THR A 594 -21.90 -19.73 28.73
N VAL A 595 -21.10 -19.02 29.52
CA VAL A 595 -20.36 -19.59 30.64
C VAL A 595 -21.16 -19.34 31.92
N ALA A 596 -21.34 -20.39 32.74
CA ALA A 596 -21.88 -20.20 34.09
C ALA A 596 -20.78 -19.58 34.96
N LYS A 597 -21.09 -18.51 35.69
CA LYS A 597 -20.23 -18.10 36.81
C LYS A 597 -20.29 -19.24 37.83
N LEU A 598 -19.15 -19.88 38.09
CA LEU A 598 -18.94 -20.72 39.27
C LEU A 598 -19.02 -19.87 40.54
#